data_AF-A0A225WBZ7-F1
#
_entry.id   AF-A0A225WBZ7-F1
#
_cell.length_a   1.000
_cell.length_b   1.000
_cell.length_c   1.000
_cell.angle_alpha   90.00
_cell.angle_beta   90.00
_cell.angle_gamma   90.00
#
_symmetry.space_group_name_H-M   'P 1'
#
loop_
_entity.id
_entity.type
_entity.pdbx_description
1 polymer ?
#
loop_
_entity_poly.entity_id
_entity_poly.type
_entity_poly.pdbx_seq_one_letter_code
_entity_poly.pdbx_strand_id
1 'polypeptide(L)' 'MKLVEELQKRRRLARKEITYDLHSSVHSTSNVAERFFSVARTTFSQERHRLQSITLEMILFLRQNSRYWNAQDVDDATR' A
#
# COMPACT_ATOMS: atom_id res chain seq x y z
N MET A 1 -48.96 -10.10 0.66
CA MET A 1 -47.73 -10.58 -0.04
C MET A 1 -46.67 -9.48 -0.23
N LYS A 2 -47.01 -8.26 -0.72
CA LYS A 2 -46.02 -7.17 -0.97
C LYS A 2 -45.11 -6.77 0.20
N LEU A 3 -45.61 -6.80 1.45
CA LEU A 3 -44.82 -6.43 2.63
C LEU A 3 -43.64 -7.39 2.86
N VAL A 4 -43.86 -8.69 2.62
CA VAL A 4 -42.85 -9.73 2.85
C VAL A 4 -41.73 -9.62 1.82
N GLU A 5 -42.08 -9.37 0.56
CA GLU A 5 -41.11 -9.15 -0.52
C GLU A 5 -40.27 -7.88 -0.26
N GLU A 6 -40.89 -6.80 0.19
CA GLU A 6 -40.20 -5.56 0.51
C GLU A 6 -39.26 -5.75 1.71
N LEU A 7 -39.69 -6.50 2.74
CA LEU A 7 -38.85 -6.86 3.88
C LEU A 7 -37.68 -7.76 3.46
N GLN A 8 -37.90 -8.74 2.59
CA GLN A 8 -36.85 -9.60 2.05
C GLN A 8 -35.84 -8.82 1.20
N LYS A 9 -36.32 -7.88 0.38
CA LYS A 9 -35.48 -7.00 -0.45
C LYS A 9 -34.62 -6.08 0.42
N ARG A 10 -35.19 -5.45 1.45
CA ARG A 10 -34.46 -4.65 2.45
C ARG A 10 -33.43 -5.49 3.20
N ARG A 11 -33.78 -6.71 3.60
CA ARG A 11 -32.85 -7.63 4.28
C ARG A 11 -31.70 -8.05 3.37
N ARG A 12 -31.93 -8.21 2.06
CA ARG A 12 -30.88 -8.51 1.07
C ARG A 12 -29.95 -7.32 0.84
N LEU A 13 -30.46 -6.10 0.80
CA LEU A 13 -29.66 -4.88 0.69
C LEU A 13 -28.82 -4.65 1.95
N ALA A 14 -29.42 -4.79 3.13
CA ALA A 14 -28.72 -4.69 4.42
C ALA A 14 -27.64 -5.77 4.59
N ARG A 15 -27.84 -6.99 4.09
CA ARG A 15 -26.79 -8.03 4.06
C ARG A 15 -25.64 -7.73 3.10
N LYS A 16 -25.85 -6.86 2.11
CA LYS A 16 -24.83 -6.49 1.11
C LYS A 16 -23.98 -5.31 1.59
N GLU A 17 -24.47 -4.56 2.57
CA GLU A 17 -23.74 -3.51 3.27
C GLU A 17 -22.83 -4.13 4.33
N ILE A 18 -21.83 -4.89 3.87
CA ILE A 18 -20.70 -5.28 4.72
C ILE A 18 -19.79 -4.06 4.77
N THR A 19 -20.06 -3.16 5.70
CA THR A 19 -19.14 -2.07 6.03
C THR A 19 -17.96 -2.68 6.78
N TYR A 20 -16.83 -2.82 6.10
CA TYR A 20 -15.58 -3.08 6.78
C TYR A 20 -15.20 -1.79 7.50
N ASP A 21 -15.13 -1.82 8.84
CA ASP A 21 -14.77 -0.64 9.65
C ASP A 21 -13.43 -0.01 9.23
N LEU A 22 -12.56 -0.82 8.60
CA LEU A 22 -11.24 -0.43 8.10
C LEU A 22 -11.20 -0.10 6.59
N HIS A 23 -12.34 0.04 5.91
CA HIS A 23 -12.38 0.35 4.49
C HIS A 23 -11.85 1.75 4.16
N SER A 24 -11.83 2.66 5.13
CA SER A 24 -11.19 3.98 5.05
C SER A 24 -9.67 3.92 5.17
N SER A 25 -9.12 2.88 5.81
CA SER A 25 -7.67 2.67 5.93
C SER A 25 -7.10 1.90 4.75
N VAL A 26 -7.93 1.13 4.03
CA VAL A 26 -7.63 0.74 2.65
C VAL A 26 -7.79 1.99 1.79
N HIS A 27 -6.73 2.79 1.71
CA HIS A 27 -6.64 3.85 0.71
C HIS A 27 -6.98 3.23 -0.67
N SER A 28 -7.47 4.01 -1.63
CA SER A 28 -7.60 3.51 -3.02
C SER A 28 -6.17 3.24 -3.54
N THR A 29 -5.64 2.05 -3.25
CA THR A 29 -4.23 1.86 -2.83
C THR A 29 -3.31 1.47 -3.96
N SER A 30 -3.81 1.27 -5.18
CA SER A 30 -2.92 0.88 -6.29
C SER A 30 -2.03 2.05 -6.74
N ASN A 31 -2.52 3.30 -6.69
CA ASN A 31 -1.77 4.45 -7.21
C ASN A 31 -0.47 4.76 -6.44
N VAL A 32 -0.43 4.57 -5.12
CA VAL A 32 0.77 4.91 -4.34
C VAL A 32 1.91 3.95 -4.64
N ALA A 33 1.64 2.65 -4.63
CA ALA A 33 2.62 1.62 -4.98
C ALA A 33 3.00 1.70 -6.46
N GLU A 34 2.03 1.86 -7.36
CA GLU A 34 2.31 2.01 -8.81
C GLU A 34 3.14 3.25 -9.11
N ARG A 35 2.82 4.41 -8.49
CA ARG A 35 3.61 5.64 -8.63
C ARG A 35 5.01 5.45 -8.07
N PHE A 36 5.15 4.79 -6.93
CA PHE A 36 6.44 4.46 -6.34
C PHE A 36 7.30 3.61 -7.29
N PHE A 37 6.76 2.48 -7.77
CA PHE A 37 7.49 1.60 -8.68
C PHE A 37 7.72 2.22 -10.07
N SER A 38 6.87 3.13 -10.51
CA SER A 38 7.09 3.91 -11.74
C SER A 38 8.28 4.84 -11.61
N VAL A 39 8.39 5.58 -10.50
CA VAL A 39 9.55 6.45 -10.21
C VAL A 39 10.82 5.63 -10.01
N ALA A 40 10.72 4.49 -9.30
CA ALA A 40 11.83 3.57 -9.14
C ALA A 40 12.32 3.05 -10.50
N ARG A 41 11.40 2.67 -11.38
CA ARG A 41 11.73 2.24 -12.74
C ARG A 41 12.43 3.36 -13.49
N THR A 42 11.88 4.58 -13.58
CA THR A 42 12.53 5.66 -14.34
C THR A 42 13.90 6.04 -13.79
N THR A 43 14.07 6.04 -12.47
CA THR A 43 15.32 6.46 -11.80
C THR A 43 16.42 5.40 -11.90
N PHE A 44 16.06 4.13 -11.72
CA PHE A 44 17.05 3.03 -11.64
C PHE A 44 17.11 2.17 -12.90
N SER A 45 16.36 2.47 -13.96
CA SER A 45 16.35 1.64 -15.18
C SER A 45 17.74 1.39 -15.77
N GLN A 46 18.61 2.41 -15.76
CA GLN A 46 19.96 2.31 -16.31
C GLN A 46 20.88 1.48 -15.40
N GLU A 47 20.90 1.80 -14.10
CA GLU A 47 21.74 1.11 -13.11
C GLU A 47 21.19 -0.26 -12.70
N ARG A 48 19.96 -0.62 -13.09
CA ARG A 48 19.32 -1.91 -12.75
C ARG A 48 20.17 -3.11 -13.16
N HIS A 49 20.84 -3.03 -14.31
CA HIS A 49 21.69 -4.13 -14.79
C HIS A 49 22.98 -4.29 -13.98
N ARG A 50 23.35 -3.28 -13.20
CA ARG A 50 24.57 -3.24 -12.39
C ARG A 50 24.29 -3.50 -10.90
N LEU A 51 23.02 -3.44 -10.49
CA LEU A 51 22.57 -3.67 -9.12
C LEU A 51 21.99 -5.07 -8.95
N GLN A 52 22.31 -5.73 -7.84
CA GLN A 52 21.60 -6.93 -7.43
C GLN A 52 20.18 -6.56 -6.98
N SER A 53 19.21 -7.48 -7.14
CA SER A 53 17.80 -7.24 -6.74
C SER A 53 17.70 -6.79 -5.28
N ILE A 54 18.42 -7.47 -4.39
CA ILE A 54 18.44 -7.16 -2.95
C ILE A 54 18.96 -5.74 -2.66
N THR A 55 19.95 -5.27 -3.41
CA THR A 55 20.49 -3.91 -3.27
C THR A 55 19.47 -2.88 -3.71
N LEU A 56 18.76 -3.12 -4.83
CA LEU A 56 17.70 -2.24 -5.31
C LEU A 56 16.54 -2.16 -4.31
N GLU A 57 16.11 -3.29 -3.76
CA GLU A 57 15.08 -3.36 -2.72
C GLU A 57 15.48 -2.58 -1.47
N MET A 58 16.72 -2.74 -1.02
CA MET A 58 17.26 -2.02 0.13
C MET A 58 17.27 -0.50 -0.10
N ILE A 59 17.73 -0.04 -1.26
CA ILE A 59 17.75 1.39 -1.62
C ILE A 59 16.32 1.96 -1.65
N LEU A 60 15.38 1.23 -2.24
CA LEU A 60 13.98 1.63 -2.32
C LEU A 60 13.32 1.71 -0.94
N PHE A 61 13.58 0.72 -0.08
CA PHE A 61 13.13 0.71 1.31
C PHE A 61 13.68 1.92 2.07
N LEU A 62 14.99 2.18 1.95
CA LEU A 62 15.69 3.28 2.61
C LEU A 62 15.20 4.67 2.15
N ARG A 63 14.87 4.82 0.87
CA ARG A 63 14.36 6.09 0.33
C ARG A 63 12.91 6.37 0.76
N GLN A 64 12.04 5.37 0.64
CA GLN A 64 10.60 5.53 0.91
C GLN A 64 10.31 5.92 2.36
N ASN A 65 11.12 5.39 3.28
CA ASN A 65 10.94 5.54 4.71
C ASN A 65 11.98 6.48 5.33
N SER A 66 12.65 7.31 4.52
CA SER A 66 13.63 8.32 4.95
C SER A 66 13.15 9.29 6.04
N ARG A 67 11.84 9.39 6.25
CA ARG A 67 11.24 10.20 7.32
C ARG A 67 11.19 9.50 8.68
N TYR A 68 11.35 8.17 8.70
CA TYR A 68 11.26 7.34 9.89
C TYR A 68 12.60 7.00 10.51
N TRP A 69 13.70 7.30 9.82
CA TRP A 69 15.05 7.15 10.35
C TRP A 69 15.89 8.38 10.05
N ASN A 70 16.66 8.77 11.06
CA ASN A 70 17.74 9.72 10.95
C ASN A 70 19.09 8.98 11.04
N ALA A 71 20.21 9.69 10.89
CA ALA A 71 21.53 9.09 10.97
C ALA A 71 21.82 8.43 12.34
N GLN A 72 21.18 8.91 13.41
CA GLN A 72 21.29 8.35 14.76
C GLN A 72 20.61 6.98 14.85
N ASP A 73 19.43 6.82 14.26
CA ASP A 73 18.70 5.54 14.27
C ASP A 73 19.49 4.42 13.55
N VAL A 74 20.27 4.80 12.54
CA VAL A 74 21.16 3.87 11.82
C VAL A 74 22.40 3.54 12.65
N ASP A 75 22.99 4.52 13.33
CA ASP A 75 24.15 4.34 14.21
C ASP A 75 23.81 3.43 15.39
N ASP A 76 22.66 3.67 16.03
CA ASP A 76 22.17 2.87 17.16
C ASP A 76 21.89 1.41 16.76
N ALA A 77 21.40 1.16 15.54
CA ALA A 77 21.13 -0.19 15.03
C ALA A 77 22.39 -0.98 14.64
N THR A 78 23.54 -0.30 14.48
CA THR A 78 24.81 -0.92 14.03
C THR A 78 25.76 -1.19 15.22
N ARG A 79 25.35 -0.82 16.43
CA ARG A 79 26.10 -1.00 17.68
C ARG A 79 25.79 -2.34 18.34
#